data_AF-A0A8S2UF87-F1
#
_entry.id   AF-A0A8S2UF87-F1
#
_cell.length_a   1.000
_cell.length_b   1.000
_cell.length_c   1.000
_cell.angle_alpha   90.00
_cell.angle_beta   90.00
_cell.angle_gamma   90.00
#
_symmetry.space_group_name_H-M   'P 1'
#
loop_
_entity.id
_entity.type
_entity.pdbx_description
1 polymer ?
#
loop_
_entity_poly.entity_id
_entity_poly.type
_entity_poly.pdbx_seq_one_letter_code
_entity_poly.pdbx_strand_id
1 'polypeptide(L)'
;MQNKLIFKFWRRTHIKESTDTEIATINTQEEEKDNHEWDNSLEFIFSLISNSVGLGNVWRFPYLAAKSGGGAFLIPYFILYFLIGAPIYYLELALGQFSSRGPATAFLLAKGWQGVGFAMIINSVLCMLYYNVIISWALFYFISSFRTNLLWKKCGYWWNDARCFVPGADSSSFRVNGTTYNCTEPQFLNRTEYLCEQINATDRVTATEQFFFQLLLNKSNKFEDFGRPRAYPALSLLLAWIIVGACIIRGVKSSGKVAYFTAIFPYIVLLVLIIQSSLLNGAIQGIKYYVIPRWELVAKFEDLREYMEIETYSKADLFLN
;
A
#
# COMPACT_ATOMS: atom_id res chain seq x y z
N MET A 1 -73.53 19.00 -12.29
CA MET A 1 -72.49 19.41 -11.32
C MET A 1 -71.33 18.40 -11.18
N GLN A 2 -71.54 17.09 -11.37
CA GLN A 2 -70.50 16.06 -11.18
C GLN A 2 -69.26 16.19 -12.08
N ASN A 3 -69.40 16.54 -13.37
CA ASN A 3 -68.26 16.56 -14.30
C ASN A 3 -67.19 17.64 -13.97
N LYS A 4 -67.58 18.76 -13.35
CA LYS A 4 -66.61 19.81 -12.92
C LYS A 4 -65.81 19.40 -11.69
N LEU A 5 -66.38 18.58 -10.81
CA LEU A 5 -65.70 18.06 -9.61
C LEU A 5 -64.65 17.00 -9.98
N ILE A 6 -65.00 16.09 -10.90
CA ILE A 6 -64.08 15.05 -11.38
C ILE A 6 -62.89 15.70 -12.11
N PHE A 7 -63.13 16.68 -12.98
CA PHE A 7 -62.05 17.38 -13.67
C PHE A 7 -61.14 18.18 -12.73
N LYS A 8 -61.72 18.81 -11.69
CA LYS A 8 -60.96 19.55 -10.67
C LYS A 8 -60.16 18.62 -9.74
N PHE A 9 -60.68 17.42 -9.47
CA PHE A 9 -59.98 16.36 -8.75
C PHE A 9 -58.84 15.79 -9.59
N TRP A 10 -59.10 15.41 -10.84
CA TRP A 10 -58.10 14.88 -11.78
C TRP A 10 -56.98 15.87 -12.09
N ARG A 11 -57.31 17.16 -12.23
CA ARG A 11 -56.30 18.22 -12.36
C ARG A 11 -55.47 18.39 -11.09
N ARG A 12 -56.07 18.28 -9.90
CA ARG A 12 -55.31 18.36 -8.62
C ARG A 12 -54.40 17.17 -8.41
N THR A 13 -54.83 15.96 -8.79
CA THR A 13 -53.99 14.77 -8.67
C THR A 13 -52.81 14.82 -9.62
N HIS A 14 -53.01 15.22 -10.90
CA HIS A 14 -51.89 15.38 -11.85
C HIS A 14 -50.92 16.51 -11.49
N ILE A 15 -51.44 17.65 -11.00
CA ILE A 15 -50.57 18.72 -10.52
C ILE A 15 -49.74 18.21 -9.34
N LYS A 16 -50.35 17.52 -8.38
CA LYS A 16 -49.65 16.98 -7.21
C LYS A 16 -48.56 15.96 -7.61
N GLU A 17 -48.89 15.02 -8.49
CA GLU A 17 -47.97 13.98 -8.98
C GLU A 17 -46.80 14.56 -9.80
N SER A 18 -47.03 15.63 -10.59
CA SER A 18 -45.96 16.34 -11.29
C SER A 18 -45.03 17.10 -10.33
N THR A 19 -45.57 17.82 -9.34
CA THR A 19 -44.74 18.46 -8.30
C THR A 19 -43.98 17.46 -7.43
N ASP A 20 -44.57 16.33 -7.07
CA ASP A 20 -43.90 15.32 -6.24
C ASP A 20 -42.74 14.66 -7.02
N THR A 21 -42.89 14.48 -8.34
CA THR A 21 -41.84 13.96 -9.22
C THR A 21 -40.72 14.99 -9.44
N GLU A 22 -41.07 16.27 -9.56
CA GLU A 22 -40.11 17.38 -9.72
C GLU A 22 -39.33 17.62 -8.41
N ILE A 23 -39.98 17.56 -7.25
CA ILE A 23 -39.33 17.62 -5.93
C ILE A 23 -38.43 16.39 -5.71
N ALA A 24 -38.87 15.20 -6.12
CA ALA A 24 -38.03 14.00 -6.02
C ALA A 24 -36.79 14.12 -6.92
N THR A 25 -36.92 14.64 -8.15
CA THR A 25 -35.77 14.85 -9.04
C THR A 25 -34.84 15.96 -8.54
N ILE A 26 -35.37 17.05 -7.99
CA ILE A 26 -34.58 18.12 -7.36
C ILE A 26 -33.84 17.59 -6.13
N ASN A 27 -34.52 16.85 -5.24
CA ASN A 27 -33.90 16.26 -4.06
C ASN A 27 -32.85 15.21 -4.44
N THR A 28 -33.09 14.42 -5.49
CA THR A 28 -32.09 13.44 -5.99
C THR A 28 -30.88 14.16 -6.59
N GLN A 29 -31.09 15.28 -7.29
CA GLN A 29 -30.00 16.11 -7.81
C GLN A 29 -29.27 16.90 -6.73
N GLU A 30 -29.95 17.40 -5.69
CA GLU A 30 -29.32 18.04 -4.54
C GLU A 30 -28.55 17.02 -3.70
N GLU A 31 -29.09 15.82 -3.46
CA GLU A 31 -28.35 14.74 -2.81
C GLU A 31 -27.15 14.26 -3.65
N GLU A 32 -27.28 14.09 -4.98
CA GLU A 32 -26.14 13.76 -5.85
C GLU A 32 -25.09 14.88 -5.89
N LYS A 33 -25.52 16.15 -5.97
CA LYS A 33 -24.60 17.30 -6.09
C LYS A 33 -23.89 17.60 -4.77
N ASP A 34 -24.58 17.47 -3.63
CA ASP A 34 -23.95 17.56 -2.32
C ASP A 34 -22.96 16.41 -2.11
N ASN A 35 -23.20 15.21 -2.65
CA ASN A 35 -22.35 14.03 -2.38
C ASN A 35 -21.00 14.03 -3.12
N HIS A 36 -20.77 14.94 -4.06
CA HIS A 36 -19.58 14.94 -4.92
C HIS A 36 -18.64 16.15 -4.76
N GLU A 37 -19.03 17.18 -3.99
CA GLU A 37 -18.18 18.33 -3.70
C GLU A 37 -17.38 18.13 -2.39
N TRP A 38 -16.16 18.67 -2.34
CA TRP A 38 -15.31 18.60 -1.14
C TRP A 38 -15.79 19.63 -0.11
N ASP A 39 -15.92 19.24 1.17
CA ASP A 39 -16.36 20.16 2.23
C ASP A 39 -15.34 21.31 2.43
N ASN A 40 -14.05 21.08 2.16
CA ASN A 40 -12.98 22.07 2.29
C ASN A 40 -11.84 21.83 1.29
N SER A 41 -11.20 22.91 0.81
CA SER A 41 -10.03 22.82 -0.08
C SER A 41 -8.85 22.07 0.55
N LEU A 42 -8.73 22.08 1.89
CA LEU A 42 -7.72 21.28 2.59
C LEU A 42 -7.98 19.77 2.47
N GLU A 43 -9.24 19.31 2.45
CA GLU A 43 -9.57 17.88 2.27
C GLU A 43 -9.06 17.39 0.92
N PHE A 44 -9.23 18.22 -0.11
CA PHE A 44 -8.70 17.95 -1.44
C PHE A 44 -7.16 17.86 -1.42
N ILE A 45 -6.47 18.84 -0.82
CA ILE A 45 -5.00 18.84 -0.75
C ILE A 45 -4.47 17.63 0.04
N PHE A 46 -5.05 17.31 1.19
CA PHE A 46 -4.63 16.15 1.98
C PHE A 46 -4.91 14.84 1.25
N SER A 47 -6.01 14.75 0.49
CA SER A 47 -6.27 13.60 -0.38
C SER A 47 -5.19 13.46 -1.46
N LEU A 48 -4.78 14.57 -2.09
CA LEU A 48 -3.67 14.56 -3.06
C LEU A 48 -2.34 14.13 -2.43
N ILE A 49 -2.02 14.62 -1.23
CA ILE A 49 -0.80 14.23 -0.50
C ILE A 49 -0.86 12.75 -0.13
N SER A 50 -1.97 12.29 0.45
CA SER A 50 -2.15 10.88 0.83
C SER A 50 -2.03 9.96 -0.39
N ASN A 51 -2.46 10.41 -1.56
CA ASN A 51 -2.40 9.64 -2.79
C ASN A 51 -1.02 9.68 -3.47
N SER A 52 -0.23 10.72 -3.23
CA SER A 52 1.14 10.84 -3.78
C SER A 52 2.19 10.13 -2.93
N VAL A 53 1.85 9.79 -1.68
CA VAL A 53 2.78 9.21 -0.70
C VAL A 53 2.41 7.75 -0.44
N GLY A 54 3.08 6.86 -1.16
CA GLY A 54 2.88 5.42 -1.05
C GLY A 54 4.00 4.67 -0.31
N LEU A 55 3.80 3.36 -0.14
CA LEU A 55 4.81 2.46 0.42
C LEU A 55 6.13 2.51 -0.35
N GLY A 56 6.10 2.75 -1.66
CA GLY A 56 7.29 2.89 -2.51
C GLY A 56 8.26 3.98 -2.04
N ASN A 57 7.74 5.09 -1.48
CA ASN A 57 8.57 6.20 -0.99
C ASN A 57 9.37 5.81 0.26
N VAL A 58 8.89 4.82 1.04
CA VAL A 58 9.51 4.40 2.29
C VAL A 58 10.66 3.42 2.07
N TRP A 59 10.56 2.50 1.11
CA TRP A 59 11.57 1.44 0.92
C TRP A 59 12.18 1.41 -0.48
N ARG A 60 11.39 1.61 -1.55
CA ARG A 60 11.89 1.49 -2.93
C ARG A 60 12.79 2.66 -3.29
N PHE A 61 12.38 3.89 -2.96
CA PHE A 61 13.20 5.08 -3.24
C PHE A 61 14.56 5.04 -2.52
N PRO A 62 14.63 4.81 -1.19
CA PRO A 62 15.93 4.72 -0.51
C PRO A 62 16.77 3.53 -1.00
N TYR A 63 16.14 2.38 -1.30
CA TYR A 63 16.86 1.24 -1.84
C TYR A 63 17.51 1.58 -3.19
N LEU A 64 16.76 2.20 -4.10
CA LEU A 64 17.28 2.54 -5.42
C LEU A 64 18.31 3.65 -5.35
N ALA A 65 18.04 4.72 -4.61
CA ALA A 65 19.01 5.80 -4.42
C ALA A 65 20.33 5.26 -3.85
N ALA A 66 20.27 4.34 -2.87
CA ALA A 66 21.47 3.70 -2.33
C ALA A 66 22.24 2.86 -3.37
N LYS A 67 21.53 2.10 -4.21
CA LYS A 67 22.12 1.23 -5.23
C LYS A 67 22.71 2.02 -6.41
N SER A 68 22.03 3.08 -6.83
CA SER A 68 22.29 3.83 -8.08
C SER A 68 23.10 5.12 -7.84
N GLY A 69 24.01 5.11 -6.88
CA GLY A 69 24.98 6.20 -6.69
C GLY A 69 24.80 7.06 -5.42
N GLY A 70 23.92 6.68 -4.51
CA GLY A 70 23.69 7.38 -3.24
C GLY A 70 23.17 8.81 -3.47
N GLY A 71 23.82 9.80 -2.86
CA GLY A 71 23.44 11.20 -3.02
C GLY A 71 23.53 11.72 -4.47
N ALA A 72 24.33 11.09 -5.34
CA ALA A 72 24.44 11.50 -6.74
C ALA A 72 23.18 11.17 -7.55
N PHE A 73 22.40 10.18 -7.11
CA PHE A 73 21.09 9.81 -7.69
C PHE A 73 20.08 10.95 -7.65
N LEU A 74 20.18 11.86 -6.66
CA LEU A 74 19.19 12.91 -6.47
C LEU A 74 19.18 13.96 -7.60
N ILE A 75 20.32 14.17 -8.27
CA ILE A 75 20.45 15.17 -9.34
C ILE A 75 19.61 14.81 -10.57
N PRO A 76 19.82 13.64 -11.23
CA PRO A 76 18.96 13.24 -12.35
C PRO A 76 17.51 13.05 -11.91
N TYR A 77 17.27 12.58 -10.67
CA TYR A 77 15.93 12.46 -10.11
C TYR A 77 15.18 13.81 -10.11
N PHE A 78 15.77 14.88 -9.57
CA PHE A 78 15.12 16.21 -9.58
C PHE A 78 14.98 16.80 -10.98
N ILE A 79 15.94 16.57 -11.87
CA ILE A 79 15.84 17.03 -13.27
C ILE A 79 14.63 16.37 -13.96
N LEU A 80 14.50 15.05 -13.86
CA LEU A 80 13.38 14.31 -14.44
C LEU A 80 12.05 14.66 -13.76
N TYR A 81 12.07 14.91 -12.44
CA TYR A 81 10.91 15.41 -11.71
C TYR A 81 10.39 16.72 -12.31
N PHE A 82 11.26 17.72 -12.51
CA PHE A 82 10.82 19.01 -13.04
C PHE A 82 10.46 18.98 -14.53
N LEU A 83 11.14 18.16 -15.34
CA LEU A 83 10.91 18.10 -16.78
C LEU A 83 9.72 17.22 -17.18
N ILE A 84 9.46 16.13 -16.45
CA ILE A 84 8.45 15.12 -16.82
C ILE A 84 7.43 14.98 -15.69
N GLY A 85 7.88 14.76 -14.46
CA GLY A 85 7.00 14.44 -13.33
C GLY A 85 6.02 15.56 -12.96
N ALA A 86 6.47 16.82 -12.89
CA ALA A 86 5.66 17.96 -12.51
C ALA A 86 4.68 18.39 -13.63
N PRO A 87 5.09 18.49 -14.92
CA PRO A 87 4.17 18.80 -16.01
C PRO A 87 3.06 17.76 -16.19
N ILE A 88 3.37 16.46 -16.12
CA ILE A 88 2.36 15.40 -16.25
C ILE A 88 1.39 15.44 -15.07
N TYR A 89 1.90 15.65 -13.85
CA TYR A 89 1.05 15.80 -12.66
C TYR A 89 0.07 16.97 -12.78
N TYR A 90 0.56 18.13 -13.22
CA TYR A 90 -0.28 19.30 -13.43
C TYR A 90 -1.32 19.08 -14.55
N LEU A 91 -0.92 18.45 -15.65
CA LEU A 91 -1.81 18.12 -16.76
C LEU A 91 -2.98 17.26 -16.31
N GLU A 92 -2.73 16.24 -15.49
CA GLU A 92 -3.76 15.32 -14.98
C GLU A 92 -4.77 16.06 -14.08
N LEU A 93 -4.27 16.87 -13.14
CA LEU A 93 -5.14 17.67 -12.27
C LEU A 93 -5.98 18.67 -13.07
N ALA A 94 -5.36 19.35 -14.04
CA ALA A 94 -6.06 20.28 -14.91
C ALA A 94 -7.13 19.57 -15.76
N LEU A 95 -6.83 18.38 -16.29
CA LEU A 95 -7.76 17.57 -17.07
C LEU A 95 -8.95 17.08 -16.22
N GLY A 96 -8.69 16.61 -15.00
CA GLY A 96 -9.72 16.20 -14.05
C GLY A 96 -10.65 17.36 -13.68
N GLN A 97 -10.08 18.52 -13.33
CA GLN A 97 -10.86 19.72 -13.00
C GLN A 97 -11.66 20.25 -14.20
N PHE A 98 -11.04 20.34 -15.38
CA PHE A 98 -11.69 20.85 -16.59
C PHE A 98 -12.79 19.93 -17.10
N SER A 99 -12.56 18.61 -17.09
CA SER A 99 -13.55 17.64 -17.58
C SER A 99 -14.67 17.39 -16.59
N SER A 100 -14.40 17.53 -15.28
CA SER A 100 -15.32 17.23 -14.16
C SER A 100 -16.02 15.87 -14.33
N ARG A 101 -15.28 14.91 -14.90
CA ARG A 101 -15.76 13.59 -15.31
C ARG A 101 -14.72 12.54 -14.96
N GLY A 102 -15.18 11.31 -14.76
CA GLY A 102 -14.28 10.18 -14.50
C GLY A 102 -13.41 9.79 -15.70
N PRO A 103 -12.37 8.98 -15.49
CA PRO A 103 -11.35 8.68 -16.51
C PRO A 103 -11.91 8.02 -17.79
N ALA A 104 -12.95 7.18 -17.69
CA ALA A 104 -13.59 6.58 -18.87
C ALA A 104 -14.25 7.62 -19.80
N THR A 105 -14.77 8.71 -19.23
CA THR A 105 -15.54 9.72 -19.98
C THR A 105 -14.73 10.99 -20.25
N ALA A 106 -13.64 11.22 -19.52
CA ALA A 106 -12.73 12.36 -19.71
C ALA A 106 -12.14 12.42 -21.14
N PHE A 107 -11.77 11.26 -21.71
CA PHE A 107 -11.19 11.19 -23.05
C PHE A 107 -12.22 11.14 -24.20
N LEU A 108 -13.52 11.31 -23.93
CA LEU A 108 -14.55 11.32 -24.99
C LEU A 108 -14.36 12.46 -25.99
N LEU A 109 -13.72 13.57 -25.58
CA LEU A 109 -13.38 14.69 -26.47
C LEU A 109 -12.38 14.28 -27.58
N ALA A 110 -11.51 13.30 -27.31
CA ALA A 110 -10.53 12.78 -28.24
C ALA A 110 -10.86 11.31 -28.56
N LYS A 111 -11.71 11.08 -29.57
CA LYS A 111 -12.19 9.74 -29.96
C LYS A 111 -11.09 8.67 -30.14
N GLY A 112 -9.88 9.07 -30.55
CA GLY A 112 -8.73 8.15 -30.68
C GLY A 112 -8.11 7.69 -29.36
N TRP A 113 -8.40 8.35 -28.24
CA TRP A 113 -7.78 8.13 -26.93
C TRP A 113 -8.74 7.51 -25.91
N GLN A 114 -9.94 7.09 -26.34
CA GLN A 114 -10.94 6.47 -25.46
C GLN A 114 -10.42 5.21 -24.76
N GLY A 115 -9.52 4.45 -25.40
CA GLY A 115 -8.89 3.28 -24.80
C GLY A 115 -8.04 3.59 -23.57
N VAL A 116 -7.52 4.81 -23.45
CA VAL A 116 -6.69 5.24 -22.30
C VAL A 116 -7.52 5.26 -21.02
N GLY A 117 -8.74 5.82 -21.06
CA GLY A 117 -9.62 5.86 -19.89
C GLY A 117 -10.01 4.48 -19.37
N PHE A 118 -10.28 3.53 -20.27
CA PHE A 118 -10.54 2.14 -19.88
C PHE A 118 -9.29 1.44 -19.33
N ALA A 119 -8.12 1.69 -19.92
CA ALA A 119 -6.85 1.16 -19.42
C ALA A 119 -6.54 1.66 -18.00
N MET A 120 -6.83 2.95 -17.71
CA MET A 120 -6.70 3.51 -16.35
C MET A 120 -7.57 2.73 -15.36
N ILE A 121 -8.86 2.53 -15.66
CA ILE A 121 -9.77 1.79 -14.76
C ILE A 121 -9.29 0.35 -14.52
N ILE A 122 -8.85 -0.36 -15.57
CA ILE A 122 -8.33 -1.73 -15.43
C ILE A 122 -7.10 -1.73 -14.52
N ASN A 123 -6.18 -0.78 -14.73
CA ASN A 123 -4.98 -0.66 -13.92
C ASN A 123 -5.33 -0.33 -12.45
N SER A 124 -6.31 0.55 -12.19
CA SER A 124 -6.80 0.85 -10.84
C SER A 124 -7.34 -0.40 -10.13
N VAL A 125 -8.10 -1.24 -10.83
CA VAL A 125 -8.61 -2.50 -10.29
C VAL A 125 -7.47 -3.46 -9.96
N LEU A 126 -6.47 -3.59 -10.84
CA LEU A 126 -5.32 -4.46 -10.58
C LEU A 126 -4.48 -3.96 -9.39
N CYS A 127 -4.22 -2.65 -9.31
CA CYS A 127 -3.55 -2.03 -8.17
C CYS A 127 -4.33 -2.24 -6.88
N MET A 128 -5.65 -2.03 -6.87
CA MET A 128 -6.51 -2.26 -5.72
C MET A 128 -6.40 -3.71 -5.21
N LEU A 129 -6.46 -4.70 -6.11
CA LEU A 129 -6.34 -6.12 -5.73
C LEU A 129 -4.98 -6.42 -5.10
N TYR A 130 -3.90 -5.94 -5.70
CA TYR A 130 -2.53 -6.17 -5.22
C TYR A 130 -2.26 -5.46 -3.88
N TYR A 131 -2.59 -4.18 -3.75
CA TYR A 131 -2.31 -3.41 -2.54
C TYR A 131 -3.14 -3.87 -1.35
N ASN A 132 -4.39 -4.34 -1.55
CA ASN A 132 -5.17 -4.93 -0.47
C ASN A 132 -4.48 -6.17 0.15
N VAL A 133 -3.75 -6.96 -0.65
CA VAL A 133 -2.96 -8.07 -0.13
C VAL A 133 -1.82 -7.57 0.75
N ILE A 134 -1.11 -6.50 0.35
CA ILE A 134 -0.04 -5.92 1.18
C ILE A 134 -0.61 -5.37 2.49
N ILE A 135 -1.74 -4.65 2.44
CA ILE A 135 -2.43 -4.16 3.64
C ILE A 135 -2.79 -5.33 4.56
N SER A 136 -3.23 -6.46 4.02
CA SER A 136 -3.54 -7.65 4.82
C SER A 136 -2.31 -8.18 5.58
N TRP A 137 -1.14 -8.20 4.95
CA TRP A 137 0.11 -8.58 5.62
C TRP A 137 0.46 -7.60 6.73
N ALA A 138 0.38 -6.30 6.46
CA ALA A 138 0.64 -5.26 7.46
C ALA A 138 -0.33 -5.37 8.67
N LEU A 139 -1.62 -5.60 8.43
CA LEU A 139 -2.62 -5.83 9.48
C LEU A 139 -2.30 -7.08 10.30
N PHE A 140 -1.86 -8.16 9.65
CA PHE A 140 -1.45 -9.37 10.35
C PHE A 140 -0.24 -9.11 11.28
N TYR A 141 0.77 -8.39 10.80
CA TYR A 141 1.92 -7.97 11.63
C TYR A 141 1.48 -7.03 12.77
N PHE A 142 0.58 -6.08 12.49
CA PHE A 142 0.05 -5.16 13.49
C PHE A 142 -0.67 -5.89 14.62
N ILE A 143 -1.61 -6.78 14.29
CA ILE A 143 -2.35 -7.59 15.28
C ILE A 143 -1.39 -8.52 16.05
N SER A 144 -0.42 -9.12 15.36
CA SER A 144 0.58 -9.99 16.00
C SER A 144 1.53 -9.26 16.96
N SER A 145 1.68 -7.94 16.79
CA SER A 145 2.56 -7.11 17.64
C SER A 145 1.99 -6.83 19.03
N PHE A 146 0.70 -7.07 19.27
CA PHE A 146 0.11 -6.97 20.62
C PHE A 146 0.51 -8.13 21.56
N ARG A 147 1.23 -9.13 21.05
CA ARG A 147 1.77 -10.22 21.88
C ARG A 147 3.00 -9.75 22.65
N THR A 148 3.13 -10.20 23.90
CA THR A 148 4.29 -9.90 24.76
C THR A 148 5.61 -10.41 24.17
N ASN A 149 5.57 -11.58 23.53
CA ASN A 149 6.69 -12.12 22.76
C ASN A 149 6.35 -12.07 21.27
N LEU A 150 7.15 -11.32 20.51
CA LEU A 150 7.03 -11.22 19.07
C LEU A 150 7.37 -12.56 18.40
N LEU A 151 6.48 -13.02 17.52
CA LEU A 151 6.58 -14.34 16.87
C LEU A 151 7.81 -14.47 15.96
N TRP A 152 8.34 -13.36 15.47
CA TRP A 152 9.53 -13.30 14.60
C TRP A 152 10.84 -13.02 15.35
N LYS A 153 10.82 -12.96 16.70
CA LYS A 153 12.00 -12.68 17.54
C LYS A 153 12.81 -13.94 17.87
N LYS A 154 12.18 -15.11 17.91
CA LYS A 154 12.81 -16.38 18.31
C LYS A 154 12.47 -17.50 17.32
N CYS A 155 13.35 -18.48 17.25
CA CYS A 155 13.09 -19.78 16.64
C CYS A 155 12.43 -20.72 17.65
N GLY A 156 11.81 -21.81 17.19
CA GLY A 156 11.22 -22.85 18.05
C GLY A 156 9.69 -22.93 18.01
N TYR A 157 9.07 -22.33 17.00
CA TYR A 157 7.66 -22.58 16.70
C TYR A 157 7.51 -23.71 15.68
N TRP A 158 6.30 -24.25 15.55
CA TRP A 158 6.00 -25.38 14.67
C TRP A 158 6.18 -25.10 13.17
N TRP A 159 6.28 -23.81 12.79
CA TRP A 159 6.55 -23.41 11.41
C TRP A 159 8.03 -23.20 11.14
N ASN A 160 8.90 -23.24 12.16
CA ASN A 160 10.33 -23.03 11.96
C ASN A 160 11.02 -24.35 11.61
N ASP A 161 11.85 -24.31 10.57
CA ASP A 161 12.74 -25.42 10.23
C ASP A 161 14.10 -25.30 10.94
N ALA A 162 14.92 -26.36 10.87
CA ALA A 162 16.27 -26.40 11.41
C ALA A 162 17.16 -25.22 10.93
N ARG A 163 16.93 -24.69 9.73
CA ARG A 163 17.68 -23.55 9.16
C ARG A 163 17.49 -22.21 9.90
N CYS A 164 16.55 -22.14 10.85
CA CYS A 164 16.21 -20.90 11.55
C CYS A 164 17.35 -20.37 12.43
N PHE A 165 17.71 -19.09 12.32
CA PHE A 165 18.64 -18.47 13.28
C PHE A 165 18.21 -17.05 13.69
N VAL A 166 18.70 -16.58 14.83
CA VAL A 166 18.48 -15.23 15.35
C VAL A 166 19.81 -14.47 15.39
N PRO A 167 19.98 -13.37 14.63
CA PRO A 167 21.20 -12.56 14.67
C PRO A 167 21.45 -11.98 16.07
N GLY A 168 22.67 -12.16 16.60
CA GLY A 168 23.08 -11.55 17.88
C GLY A 168 22.45 -12.17 19.14
N ALA A 169 21.65 -13.23 19.00
CA ALA A 169 21.22 -14.02 20.15
C ALA A 169 22.28 -15.08 20.49
N ASP A 170 22.72 -15.08 21.74
CA ASP A 170 23.56 -16.12 22.31
C ASP A 170 22.67 -17.34 22.60
N SER A 171 22.37 -18.17 21.60
CA SER A 171 21.55 -19.38 21.80
C SER A 171 21.88 -20.50 20.80
N SER A 172 22.36 -21.61 21.37
CA SER A 172 22.27 -23.02 20.91
C SER A 172 22.82 -23.43 19.54
N SER A 173 23.73 -22.66 18.94
CA SER A 173 24.55 -23.20 17.86
C SER A 173 25.79 -23.91 18.44
N PHE A 174 25.66 -25.20 18.76
CA PHE A 174 26.81 -25.99 19.26
C PHE A 174 27.74 -26.30 18.09
N ARG A 175 29.01 -25.88 18.19
CA ARG A 175 30.06 -26.20 17.22
C ARG A 175 30.83 -27.42 17.69
N VAL A 176 30.74 -28.53 16.95
CA VAL A 176 31.59 -29.71 17.16
C VAL A 176 32.47 -29.84 15.93
N ASN A 177 33.80 -29.86 16.08
CA ASN A 177 34.74 -30.07 14.96
C ASN A 177 34.49 -29.19 13.72
N GLY A 178 34.06 -27.93 13.92
CA GLY A 178 33.82 -26.97 12.83
C GLY A 178 32.45 -27.06 12.16
N THR A 179 31.63 -28.09 12.44
CA THR A 179 30.22 -28.15 12.02
C THR A 179 29.33 -27.50 13.07
N THR A 180 28.34 -26.74 12.61
CA THR A 180 27.39 -26.08 13.52
C THR A 180 26.07 -26.84 13.52
N TYR A 181 25.61 -27.21 14.71
CA TYR A 181 24.33 -27.86 14.94
C TYR A 181 23.35 -26.84 15.51
N ASN A 182 22.13 -26.80 14.97
CA ASN A 182 21.04 -26.01 15.55
C ASN A 182 20.07 -26.96 16.23
N CYS A 183 19.81 -26.72 17.50
CA CYS A 183 19.02 -27.60 18.34
C CYS A 183 17.74 -26.86 18.75
N THR A 184 16.58 -27.46 18.48
CA THR A 184 15.30 -26.99 19.01
C THR A 184 15.13 -27.49 20.44
N GLU A 185 14.66 -26.60 21.32
CA GLU A 185 14.30 -26.95 22.70
C GLU A 185 13.07 -27.88 22.68
N PRO A 186 13.08 -29.04 23.37
CA PRO A 186 11.95 -29.95 23.34
C PRO A 186 10.75 -29.35 24.08
N GLN A 187 9.74 -28.93 23.33
CA GLN A 187 8.44 -28.57 23.89
C GLN A 187 7.66 -29.87 24.17
N PHE A 188 7.43 -30.14 25.45
CA PHE A 188 6.46 -31.14 25.95
C PHE A 188 6.74 -32.63 25.66
N LEU A 189 7.86 -33.18 26.17
CA LEU A 189 7.99 -34.59 26.55
C LEU A 189 9.23 -34.71 27.45
N ASN A 190 9.20 -35.56 28.48
CA ASN A 190 10.35 -35.93 29.32
C ASN A 190 11.42 -36.68 28.49
N ARG A 191 12.01 -36.01 27.50
CA ARG A 191 13.05 -36.54 26.62
C ARG A 191 14.22 -35.57 26.69
N THR A 192 15.36 -36.05 27.18
CA THR A 192 16.64 -35.32 27.29
C THR A 192 17.39 -35.23 25.97
N GLU A 193 16.75 -35.57 24.85
CA GLU A 193 17.35 -35.57 23.52
C GLU A 193 16.95 -34.30 22.76
N TYR A 194 17.93 -33.43 22.57
CA TYR A 194 17.84 -32.34 21.61
C TYR A 194 17.95 -32.92 20.19
N LEU A 195 16.94 -32.70 19.35
CA LEU A 195 17.03 -33.06 17.93
C LEU A 195 17.86 -31.98 17.23
N CYS A 196 19.13 -32.28 16.97
CA CYS A 196 20.05 -31.35 16.34
C CYS A 196 20.33 -31.80 14.91
N GLU A 197 20.02 -30.94 13.93
CA GLU A 197 20.31 -31.21 12.52
C GLU A 197 21.61 -30.49 12.11
N GLN A 198 22.42 -31.14 11.27
CA GLN A 198 23.64 -30.55 10.74
C GLN A 198 23.27 -29.53 9.66
N ILE A 199 23.70 -28.28 9.82
CA ILE A 199 23.33 -27.21 8.89
C ILE A 199 24.59 -26.61 8.27
N ASN A 200 24.65 -26.63 6.94
CA ASN A 200 25.63 -25.85 6.19
C ASN A 200 25.44 -24.37 6.49
N ALA A 201 26.52 -23.67 6.84
CA ALA A 201 26.47 -22.27 7.26
C ALA A 201 25.85 -21.32 6.21
N THR A 202 25.87 -21.70 4.94
CA THR A 202 25.32 -20.94 3.81
C THR A 202 23.80 -20.96 3.70
N ASP A 203 23.13 -21.93 4.32
CA ASP A 203 21.69 -22.17 4.10
C ASP A 203 20.82 -21.68 5.27
N ARG A 204 21.38 -20.83 6.14
CA ARG A 204 20.68 -20.30 7.30
C ARG A 204 19.71 -19.20 6.92
N VAL A 205 18.53 -19.24 7.52
CA VAL A 205 17.42 -18.30 7.27
C VAL A 205 17.03 -17.65 8.59
N THR A 206 16.81 -16.34 8.60
CA THR A 206 16.47 -15.64 9.85
C THR A 206 15.08 -16.02 10.35
N ALA A 207 14.86 -15.97 11.67
CA ALA A 207 13.54 -16.23 12.27
C ALA A 207 12.44 -15.31 11.68
N THR A 208 12.78 -14.06 11.36
CA THR A 208 11.87 -13.10 10.74
C THR A 208 11.52 -13.48 9.30
N GLU A 209 12.49 -13.94 8.52
CA GLU A 209 12.26 -14.39 7.15
C GLU A 209 11.41 -15.66 7.10
N GLN A 210 11.67 -16.63 7.99
CA GLN A 210 10.83 -17.82 8.10
C GLN A 210 9.40 -17.50 8.52
N PHE A 211 9.22 -16.56 9.46
CA PHE A 211 7.89 -16.09 9.83
C PHE A 211 7.11 -15.57 8.62
N PHE A 212 7.75 -14.77 7.75
CA PHE A 212 7.10 -14.24 6.56
C PHE A 212 6.81 -15.33 5.51
N PHE A 213 7.81 -16.14 5.15
CA PHE A 213 7.64 -17.08 4.05
C PHE A 213 6.91 -18.38 4.42
N GLN A 214 7.05 -18.87 5.65
CA GLN A 214 6.53 -20.19 6.06
C GLN A 214 5.19 -20.08 6.79
N LEU A 215 5.06 -19.11 7.71
CA LEU A 215 3.81 -18.91 8.45
C LEU A 215 2.82 -18.07 7.65
N LEU A 216 3.20 -16.82 7.30
CA LEU A 216 2.29 -15.86 6.67
C LEU A 216 1.97 -16.25 5.22
N LEU A 217 2.99 -16.39 4.37
CA LEU A 217 2.79 -16.67 2.95
C LEU A 217 2.56 -18.15 2.64
N ASN A 218 3.19 -19.05 3.40
CA ASN A 218 3.31 -20.47 3.04
C ASN A 218 3.78 -20.67 1.59
N LYS A 219 4.93 -20.07 1.27
CA LYS A 219 5.46 -20.05 -0.09
C LYS A 219 5.70 -21.48 -0.59
N SER A 220 5.07 -21.83 -1.71
CA SER A 220 5.34 -23.07 -2.43
C SER A 220 6.63 -22.96 -3.26
N ASN A 221 7.20 -24.11 -3.63
CA ASN A 221 8.45 -24.15 -4.40
C ASN A 221 8.22 -23.89 -5.91
N LYS A 222 6.98 -24.00 -6.39
CA LYS A 222 6.60 -23.86 -7.80
C LYS A 222 5.46 -22.88 -7.95
N PHE A 223 5.48 -22.08 -9.02
CA PHE A 223 4.44 -21.09 -9.30
C PHE A 223 3.07 -21.72 -9.62
N GLU A 224 3.04 -22.94 -10.15
CA GLU A 224 1.81 -23.67 -10.50
C GLU A 224 1.08 -24.24 -9.27
N ASP A 225 1.79 -24.36 -8.14
CA ASP A 225 1.23 -24.92 -6.91
C ASP A 225 0.75 -23.79 -6.00
N PHE A 226 -0.52 -23.42 -6.18
CA PHE A 226 -1.18 -22.40 -5.35
C PHE A 226 -1.62 -22.94 -3.97
N GLY A 227 -1.54 -24.25 -3.74
CA GLY A 227 -1.96 -24.88 -2.49
C GLY A 227 -3.42 -24.59 -2.11
N ARG A 228 -3.71 -24.60 -0.80
CA ARG A 228 -5.04 -24.27 -0.24
C ARG A 228 -5.00 -22.90 0.46
N PRO A 229 -6.08 -22.10 0.38
CA PRO A 229 -6.18 -20.86 1.14
C PRO A 229 -6.07 -21.12 2.64
N ARG A 230 -5.10 -20.47 3.31
CA ARG A 230 -4.97 -20.54 4.77
C ARG A 230 -5.91 -19.54 5.43
N ALA A 231 -6.53 -19.97 6.53
CA ALA A 231 -7.52 -19.16 7.25
C ALA A 231 -6.92 -17.86 7.83
N TYR A 232 -5.69 -17.87 8.37
CA TYR A 232 -5.13 -16.70 9.02
C TYR A 232 -4.89 -15.51 8.06
N PRO A 233 -4.17 -15.67 6.92
CA PRO A 233 -4.02 -14.58 5.97
C PRO A 233 -5.34 -14.21 5.29
N ALA A 234 -6.21 -15.20 5.00
CA ALA A 234 -7.52 -14.94 4.40
C ALA A 234 -8.41 -14.07 5.30
N LEU A 235 -8.40 -14.30 6.62
CA LEU A 235 -9.13 -13.47 7.58
C LEU A 235 -8.56 -12.05 7.64
N SER A 236 -7.23 -11.90 7.62
CA SER A 236 -6.60 -10.57 7.56
C SER A 236 -6.91 -9.83 6.26
N LEU A 237 -7.06 -10.55 5.15
CA LEU A 237 -7.45 -9.99 3.86
C LEU A 237 -8.91 -9.54 3.87
N LEU A 238 -9.81 -10.36 4.43
CA LEU A 238 -11.21 -9.97 4.62
C LEU A 238 -11.32 -8.69 5.47
N LEU A 239 -10.54 -8.60 6.55
CA LEU A 239 -10.48 -7.41 7.38
C LEU A 239 -9.96 -6.19 6.61
N ALA A 240 -8.93 -6.34 5.79
CA ALA A 240 -8.41 -5.27 4.93
C ALA A 240 -9.51 -4.72 4.00
N TRP A 241 -10.26 -5.61 3.33
CA TRP A 241 -11.37 -5.21 2.46
C TRP A 241 -12.49 -4.50 3.21
N ILE A 242 -12.83 -4.94 4.43
CA ILE A 242 -13.83 -4.27 5.27
C ILE A 242 -13.37 -2.85 5.62
N ILE A 243 -12.10 -2.69 6.01
CA ILE A 243 -11.53 -1.39 6.38
C ILE A 243 -11.53 -0.45 5.17
N VAL A 244 -10.99 -0.89 4.03
CA VAL A 244 -10.92 -0.09 2.80
C VAL A 244 -12.33 0.26 2.31
N GLY A 245 -13.24 -0.72 2.31
CA GLY A 245 -14.64 -0.51 1.96
C GLY A 245 -15.32 0.52 2.87
N ALA A 246 -15.09 0.46 4.18
CA ALA A 246 -15.62 1.42 5.13
C ALA A 246 -15.08 2.84 4.92
N CYS A 247 -13.81 3.00 4.52
CA CYS A 247 -13.23 4.31 4.20
C CYS A 247 -13.89 4.97 2.98
N ILE A 248 -14.34 4.17 2.01
CA ILE A 248 -14.85 4.66 0.71
C ILE A 248 -16.39 4.67 0.66
N ILE A 249 -17.10 4.05 1.62
CA ILE A 249 -18.55 3.80 1.55
C ILE A 249 -19.43 5.05 1.35
N ARG A 250 -18.97 6.25 1.73
CA ARG A 250 -19.68 7.53 1.49
C ARG A 250 -18.97 8.43 0.49
N GLY A 251 -18.14 7.86 -0.39
CA GLY A 251 -17.37 8.58 -1.40
C GLY A 251 -16.42 9.62 -0.79
N VAL A 252 -16.31 10.77 -1.47
CA VAL A 252 -15.35 11.85 -1.17
C VAL A 252 -15.53 12.45 0.23
N LYS A 253 -16.76 12.49 0.76
CA LYS A 253 -17.05 13.01 2.11
C LYS A 253 -16.46 12.16 3.25
N SER A 254 -16.35 10.85 3.04
CA SER A 254 -15.71 9.94 4.00
C SER A 254 -14.22 9.86 3.74
N SER A 255 -13.82 9.65 2.49
CA SER A 255 -12.40 9.49 2.15
C SER A 255 -11.58 10.74 2.43
N GLY A 256 -12.12 11.95 2.23
CA GLY A 256 -11.47 13.21 2.58
C GLY A 256 -11.19 13.36 4.07
N LYS A 257 -12.13 12.91 4.92
CA LYS A 257 -11.95 12.94 6.38
C LYS A 257 -10.92 11.93 6.85
N VAL A 258 -10.93 10.73 6.25
CA VAL A 258 -9.90 9.70 6.50
C VAL A 258 -8.53 10.18 6.01
N ALA A 259 -8.46 10.93 4.90
CA ALA A 259 -7.24 11.43 4.30
C ALA A 259 -6.42 12.33 5.23
N TYR A 260 -7.07 13.12 6.11
CA TYR A 260 -6.34 13.89 7.13
C TYR A 260 -5.48 13.00 8.01
N PHE A 261 -6.04 11.89 8.49
CA PHE A 261 -5.31 10.96 9.32
C PHE A 261 -4.24 10.20 8.51
N THR A 262 -4.61 9.64 7.35
CA THR A 262 -3.69 8.82 6.54
C THR A 262 -2.56 9.63 5.92
N ALA A 263 -2.74 10.93 5.68
CA ALA A 263 -1.67 11.80 5.22
C ALA A 263 -0.70 12.16 6.36
N ILE A 264 -1.21 12.51 7.54
CA ILE A 264 -0.38 13.05 8.64
C ILE A 264 0.34 11.93 9.41
N PHE A 265 -0.36 10.82 9.69
CA PHE A 265 0.14 9.75 10.55
C PHE A 265 1.49 9.15 10.09
N PRO A 266 1.70 8.84 8.80
CA PRO A 266 2.99 8.32 8.33
C PRO A 266 4.16 9.27 8.60
N TYR A 267 3.98 10.59 8.46
CA TYR A 267 5.05 11.55 8.75
C TYR A 267 5.42 11.59 10.23
N ILE A 268 4.43 11.47 11.13
CA ILE A 268 4.70 11.39 12.58
C ILE A 268 5.48 10.11 12.88
N VAL A 269 5.07 8.97 12.32
CA VAL A 269 5.78 7.70 12.51
C VAL A 269 7.21 7.78 11.95
N LEU A 270 7.39 8.31 10.75
CA LEU A 270 8.71 8.49 10.14
C LEU A 270 9.60 9.41 10.98
N LEU A 271 9.05 10.50 11.54
CA LEU A 271 9.81 11.38 12.43
C LEU A 271 10.29 10.65 13.69
N VAL A 272 9.40 9.89 14.34
CA VAL A 272 9.76 9.08 15.52
C VAL A 272 10.81 8.04 15.14
N LEU A 273 10.65 7.35 14.00
CA LEU A 273 11.62 6.37 13.52
C LEU A 273 12.97 7.00 13.20
N ILE A 274 13.02 8.21 12.64
CA ILE A 274 14.28 8.93 12.38
C ILE A 274 14.99 9.28 13.69
N ILE A 275 14.26 9.79 14.68
CA ILE A 275 14.81 10.11 16.00
C ILE A 275 15.38 8.84 16.63
N GLN A 276 14.59 7.75 16.67
CA GLN A 276 15.03 6.47 17.22
C GLN A 276 16.24 5.92 16.46
N SER A 277 16.18 5.88 15.13
CA SER A 277 17.25 5.38 14.26
C SER A 277 18.56 6.14 14.44
N SER A 278 18.49 7.45 14.64
CA SER A 278 19.67 8.30 14.85
C SER A 278 20.34 8.08 16.19
N LEU A 279 19.61 7.54 17.18
CA LEU A 279 20.14 7.20 18.51
C LEU A 279 20.83 5.83 18.55
N LEU A 280 20.66 4.98 17.52
CA LEU A 280 21.33 3.68 17.45
C LEU A 280 22.82 3.83 17.15
N ASN A 281 23.61 2.97 17.80
CA ASN A 281 25.04 2.85 17.50
C ASN A 281 25.25 2.41 16.05
N GLY A 282 26.09 3.14 15.31
CA GLY A 282 26.37 2.82 13.90
C GLY A 282 25.46 3.51 12.88
N ALA A 283 24.50 4.35 13.31
CA ALA A 283 23.59 5.06 12.40
C ALA A 283 24.31 5.95 11.38
N ILE A 284 25.41 6.58 11.81
CA ILE A 284 26.22 7.48 10.97
C ILE A 284 26.80 6.74 9.75
N GLN A 285 27.16 5.47 9.88
CA GLN A 285 27.71 4.66 8.79
C GLN A 285 26.65 4.43 7.70
N GLY A 286 25.41 4.13 8.10
CA GLY A 286 24.28 3.99 7.17
C GLY A 286 23.98 5.29 6.43
N ILE A 287 23.96 6.42 7.14
CA ILE A 287 23.75 7.75 6.54
C ILE A 287 24.88 8.09 5.56
N LYS A 288 26.14 7.84 5.93
CA LYS A 288 27.29 8.05 5.04
C LYS A 288 27.19 7.21 3.78
N TYR A 289 26.81 5.94 3.91
CA TYR A 289 26.63 5.04 2.77
C TYR A 289 25.58 5.56 1.77
N TYR A 290 24.52 6.18 2.29
CA TYR A 290 23.41 6.73 1.49
C TYR A 290 23.74 8.09 0.86
N VAL A 291 24.35 9.01 1.62
CA VAL A 291 24.52 10.41 1.20
C VAL A 291 25.77 10.64 0.33
N ILE A 292 26.84 9.86 0.52
CA ILE A 292 28.09 10.08 -0.22
C ILE A 292 27.86 9.79 -1.72
N PRO A 293 28.10 10.77 -2.62
CA PRO A 293 27.83 10.63 -4.04
C PRO A 293 28.83 9.70 -4.71
N ARG A 294 28.34 8.72 -5.48
CA ARG A 294 29.14 7.79 -6.29
C ARG A 294 28.79 7.98 -7.77
N TRP A 295 29.47 8.91 -8.43
CA TRP A 295 29.19 9.33 -9.81
C TRP A 295 29.34 8.22 -10.86
N GLU A 296 30.19 7.24 -10.60
CA GLU A 296 30.43 6.09 -11.49
C GLU A 296 29.17 5.24 -11.74
N LEU A 297 28.20 5.31 -10.82
CA LEU A 297 26.96 4.53 -10.87
C LEU A 297 25.78 5.29 -11.48
N VAL A 298 25.91 6.59 -11.77
CA VAL A 298 24.77 7.46 -12.15
C VAL A 298 24.43 7.38 -13.65
N ALA A 299 25.38 6.96 -14.49
CA ALA A 299 25.28 7.06 -15.94
C ALA A 299 24.71 5.81 -16.66
N LYS A 300 24.22 4.79 -15.94
CA LYS A 300 23.68 3.59 -16.60
C LYS A 300 22.23 3.80 -17.04
N PHE A 301 21.94 3.43 -18.28
CA PHE A 301 20.60 3.55 -18.89
C PHE A 301 19.51 2.78 -18.12
N GLU A 302 19.90 1.71 -17.43
CA GLU A 302 19.02 0.89 -16.61
C GLU A 302 18.49 1.67 -15.41
N ASP A 303 19.34 2.48 -14.78
CA ASP A 303 18.92 3.39 -13.72
C ASP A 303 17.91 4.42 -14.28
N LEU A 304 18.14 4.96 -15.50
CA LEU A 304 17.25 5.95 -16.15
C LEU A 304 15.78 5.49 -16.24
N ARG A 305 15.57 4.23 -16.62
CA ARG A 305 14.25 3.59 -16.62
C ARG A 305 13.69 3.49 -15.20
N GLU A 306 14.49 3.06 -14.25
CA GLU A 306 14.08 2.93 -12.86
C GLU A 306 13.73 4.29 -12.22
N TYR A 307 14.34 5.42 -12.62
CA TYR A 307 13.89 6.77 -12.20
C TYR A 307 12.49 7.08 -12.72
N MET A 308 12.25 6.85 -14.01
CA MET A 308 10.92 7.07 -14.58
C MET A 308 9.89 6.16 -13.95
N GLU A 309 10.24 4.91 -13.65
CA GLU A 309 9.36 4.00 -12.93
C GLU A 309 9.07 4.50 -11.52
N ILE A 310 10.05 4.94 -10.72
CA ILE A 310 9.78 5.46 -9.37
C ILE A 310 8.86 6.67 -9.43
N GLU A 311 9.12 7.61 -10.33
CA GLU A 311 8.32 8.82 -10.47
C GLU A 311 6.92 8.50 -10.98
N THR A 312 6.82 7.60 -11.96
CA THR A 312 5.54 7.11 -12.48
C THR A 312 4.82 6.32 -11.40
N TYR A 313 5.44 5.42 -10.62
CA TYR A 313 4.77 4.64 -9.58
C TYR A 313 4.42 5.46 -8.33
N SER A 314 5.25 6.42 -7.93
CA SER A 314 4.92 7.35 -6.84
C SER A 314 3.77 8.28 -7.21
N LYS A 315 3.53 8.52 -8.51
CA LYS A 315 2.44 9.36 -9.01
C LYS A 315 1.35 8.59 -9.77
N ALA A 316 1.51 7.29 -10.01
CA ALA A 316 0.53 6.44 -10.69
C ALA A 316 -0.59 6.03 -9.77
N ASP A 317 -0.37 6.09 -8.46
CA ASP A 317 -1.49 6.11 -7.52
C ASP A 317 -2.40 7.34 -7.77
N LEU A 318 -1.90 8.41 -8.42
CA LEU A 318 -2.66 9.58 -8.89
C LEU A 318 -3.28 9.48 -10.28
N PHE A 319 -2.77 8.61 -11.15
CA PHE A 319 -3.32 8.38 -12.50
C PHE A 319 -4.54 7.45 -12.50
N LEU A 320 -5.06 7.04 -11.33
CA LEU A 320 -5.90 5.85 -11.21
C LEU A 320 -7.18 6.02 -10.38
N ASN A 321 -7.57 7.24 -10.00
CA ASN A 321 -8.88 7.48 -9.40
C ASN A 321 -9.62 8.62 -10.10
#